data_AF-A0A659Q6U0-F1
#
_entry.id   AF-A0A659Q6U0-F1
#
_cell.length_a   1.000
_cell.length_b   1.000
_cell.length_c   1.000
_cell.angle_alpha   90.00
_cell.angle_beta   90.00
_cell.angle_gamma   90.00
#
_symmetry.space_group_name_H-M   'P 1'
#
loop_
_entity.id
_entity.type
_entity.pdbx_description
1 polymer ?
#
loop_
_entity_poly.entity_id
_entity_poly.type
_entity_poly.pdbx_seq_one_letter_code
_entity_poly.pdbx_strand_id
1 'polypeptide(L)'
;RLFSYTDTQISRLGGPNFHEIPINRPTCPYHNFQRDGMHRMDIDPNPANYEPNSINDNWPRETPPAPKRGGFESYQERVDGNKIRERSPSFGEYYAHPRLFWLSQTPIEQQHIIDAFSFELGKVARAYIRERVVDQLAHIDVTLAPGVAHNLGFALAHEHTP
;
A
#
# COMPACT_ATOMS: atom_id res chain seq x y z
N ARG A 1 3.08 1.39 5.25
CA ARG A 1 1.86 2.16 4.86
C ARG A 1 1.38 3.04 6.00
N LEU A 2 1.01 2.50 7.18
CA LEU A 2 0.47 3.28 8.32
C LEU A 2 1.29 4.54 8.67
N PHE A 3 2.62 4.45 8.66
CA PHE A 3 3.51 5.60 8.85
C PHE A 3 3.38 6.68 7.76
N SER A 4 3.35 6.27 6.49
CA SER A 4 3.54 7.17 5.33
C SER A 4 2.35 8.10 5.06
N TYR A 5 1.12 7.63 5.26
CA TYR A 5 -0.07 8.42 4.91
C TYR A 5 -0.34 9.61 5.84
N THR A 6 0.27 9.65 7.03
CA THR A 6 0.27 10.83 7.89
C THR A 6 1.44 11.74 7.54
N ASP A 7 2.64 11.15 7.43
CA ASP A 7 3.89 11.87 7.15
C ASP A 7 3.82 12.74 5.89
N THR A 8 3.37 12.17 4.77
CA THR A 8 3.34 12.88 3.48
C THR A 8 2.41 14.10 3.48
N GLN A 9 1.42 14.16 4.39
CA GLN A 9 0.48 15.27 4.45
C GLN A 9 1.12 16.55 4.97
N ILE A 10 2.16 16.42 5.79
CA ILE A 10 2.82 17.58 6.40
C ILE A 10 3.39 18.50 5.32
N SER A 11 4.06 17.94 4.31
CA SER A 11 4.58 18.72 3.18
C SER A 11 3.50 18.99 2.13
N ARG A 12 2.72 17.96 1.75
CA ARG A 12 1.75 18.06 0.65
C ARG A 12 0.58 19.01 0.94
N LEU A 13 0.10 19.02 2.18
CA LEU A 13 -1.04 19.82 2.64
C LEU A 13 -0.61 20.93 3.61
N GLY A 14 0.70 21.19 3.71
CA GLY A 14 1.24 22.39 4.34
C GLY A 14 1.25 22.40 5.87
N GLY A 15 0.91 21.28 6.54
CA GLY A 15 0.99 21.21 8.00
C GLY A 15 0.17 20.07 8.61
N PRO A 16 0.09 20.02 9.95
CA PRO A 16 -0.61 18.96 10.68
C PRO A 16 -2.15 19.12 10.65
N ASN A 17 -2.66 20.30 10.31
CA ASN A 17 -4.09 20.63 10.29
C ASN A 17 -4.80 20.19 9.00
N PHE A 18 -4.25 19.23 8.27
CA PHE A 18 -4.83 18.71 7.02
C PHE A 18 -6.23 18.09 7.20
N HIS A 19 -6.57 17.68 8.43
CA HIS A 19 -7.88 17.16 8.79
C HIS A 19 -8.97 18.24 8.82
N GLU A 20 -8.60 19.51 8.95
CA GLU A 20 -9.56 20.62 9.00
C GLU A 20 -10.00 21.07 7.59
N ILE A 21 -9.26 20.69 6.52
CA ILE A 21 -9.65 20.98 5.13
C ILE A 21 -11.07 20.43 4.88
N PRO A 22 -12.01 21.22 4.30
CA PRO A 22 -13.44 20.89 4.33
C PRO A 22 -13.83 19.47 3.89
N ILE A 23 -13.14 18.92 2.89
CA ILE A 23 -13.38 17.56 2.38
C ILE A 23 -12.87 16.44 3.29
N ASN A 24 -11.87 16.74 4.12
CA ASN A 24 -11.24 15.77 5.03
C ASN A 24 -11.89 15.76 6.41
N ARG A 25 -12.73 16.76 6.73
CA ARG A 25 -13.34 16.89 8.05
C ARG A 25 -14.28 15.72 8.32
N PRO A 26 -14.21 15.12 9.52
CA PRO A 26 -15.21 14.15 9.93
C PRO A 26 -16.58 14.84 10.05
N THR A 27 -17.65 14.08 9.79
CA THR A 27 -19.03 14.53 10.03
C THR A 27 -19.50 14.19 11.45
N CYS A 28 -18.75 13.35 12.18
CA CYS A 28 -18.95 13.07 13.60
C CYS A 28 -18.14 14.04 14.48
N PRO A 29 -18.49 14.17 15.78
CA PRO A 29 -17.72 14.99 16.71
C PRO A 29 -16.27 14.50 16.84
N TYR A 30 -15.32 15.44 16.89
CA TYR A 30 -13.92 15.19 17.22
C TYR A 30 -13.47 16.23 18.24
N HIS A 31 -12.87 15.78 19.35
CA HIS A 31 -12.33 16.64 20.39
C HIS A 31 -11.10 15.97 20.98
N ASN A 32 -9.99 16.69 21.07
CA ASN A 32 -8.76 16.22 21.68
C ASN A 32 -7.95 17.40 22.23
N PHE A 33 -6.73 17.14 22.68
CA PHE A 33 -5.83 18.15 23.26
C PHE A 33 -4.77 18.67 22.28
N GLN A 34 -4.81 18.31 20.99
CA GLN A 34 -3.88 18.85 19.99
C GLN A 34 -4.23 20.31 19.70
N ARG A 35 -3.20 21.15 19.57
CA ARG A 35 -3.30 22.61 19.37
C ARG A 35 -2.30 23.09 18.32
N ASP A 36 -2.44 24.35 17.93
CA ASP A 36 -1.55 25.09 17.04
C ASP A 36 -1.38 24.44 15.65
N GLY A 37 -0.18 24.54 15.08
CA GLY A 37 0.10 24.13 13.71
C GLY A 37 -0.27 25.16 12.65
N MET A 38 0.29 25.00 11.46
CA MET A 38 0.03 25.90 10.33
C MET A 38 -1.46 25.89 9.96
N HIS A 39 -2.03 27.07 9.70
CA HIS A 39 -3.43 27.27 9.27
C HIS A 39 -4.46 26.57 10.18
N ARG A 40 -4.31 26.72 11.50
CA ARG A 40 -5.31 26.25 12.47
C ARG A 40 -6.64 27.00 12.26
N MET A 41 -7.71 26.27 11.96
CA MET A 41 -9.06 26.81 11.73
C MET A 41 -9.94 26.73 12.96
N ASP A 42 -9.85 25.65 13.74
CA ASP A 42 -10.64 25.50 14.97
C ASP A 42 -10.07 26.35 16.12
N ILE A 43 -10.95 27.05 16.83
CA ILE A 43 -10.64 27.82 18.04
C ILE A 43 -11.14 27.05 19.25
N ASP A 44 -10.24 26.40 19.98
CA ASP A 44 -10.57 25.62 21.19
C ASP A 44 -10.78 26.54 22.41
N PRO A 45 -11.98 26.57 23.03
CA PRO A 45 -12.23 27.35 24.25
C PRO A 45 -11.84 26.61 25.54
N ASN A 46 -11.37 25.36 25.45
CA ASN A 46 -11.07 24.51 26.60
C ASN A 46 -9.90 25.10 27.41
N PRO A 47 -10.06 25.34 28.73
CA PRO A 47 -8.97 25.86 29.56
C PRO A 47 -7.80 24.87 29.71
N ALA A 48 -8.01 23.58 29.40
CA ALA A 48 -6.98 22.56 29.37
C ALA A 48 -6.58 22.21 27.92
N ASN A 49 -5.27 22.09 27.69
CA ASN A 49 -4.66 21.50 26.49
C ASN A 49 -3.87 20.22 26.81
N TYR A 50 -4.22 19.54 27.92
CA TYR A 50 -3.58 18.32 28.40
C TYR A 50 -4.56 17.45 29.19
N GLU A 51 -4.19 16.19 29.37
CA GLU A 51 -4.81 15.27 30.32
C GLU A 51 -3.72 14.48 31.11
N PRO A 52 -4.02 13.97 32.32
CA PRO A 52 -5.22 14.25 33.10
C PRO A 52 -5.26 15.69 33.62
N ASN A 53 -6.44 16.32 33.66
CA ASN A 53 -6.63 17.69 34.15
C ASN A 53 -7.86 17.82 35.08
N SER A 54 -7.78 18.69 36.08
CA SER A 54 -8.91 19.01 36.98
C SER A 54 -9.65 20.30 36.59
N ILE A 55 -8.96 21.23 35.91
CA ILE A 55 -9.48 22.56 35.57
C ILE A 55 -10.62 22.53 34.54
N ASN A 56 -10.79 21.41 33.83
CA ASN A 56 -11.93 21.13 32.96
C ASN A 56 -12.60 19.78 33.27
N ASP A 57 -12.53 19.31 34.53
CA ASP A 57 -13.09 18.02 34.97
C ASP A 57 -12.66 16.83 34.06
N ASN A 58 -11.40 16.87 33.63
CA ASN A 58 -10.76 15.90 32.74
C ASN A 58 -11.40 15.74 31.35
N TRP A 59 -12.18 16.71 30.86
CA TRP A 59 -12.77 16.67 29.51
C TRP A 59 -11.84 17.24 28.43
N PRO A 60 -11.87 16.68 27.19
CA PRO A 60 -12.55 15.44 26.79
C PRO A 60 -11.92 14.18 27.41
N ARG A 61 -12.74 13.16 27.67
CA ARG A 61 -12.33 11.91 28.36
C ARG A 61 -12.10 10.76 27.39
N GLU A 62 -11.25 9.82 27.80
CA GLU A 62 -11.17 8.48 27.21
C GLU A 62 -12.53 7.76 27.28
N THR A 63 -12.79 6.85 26.34
CA THR A 63 -14.03 6.06 26.28
C THR A 63 -13.67 4.58 26.29
N PRO A 64 -14.22 3.77 27.22
CA PRO A 64 -13.98 2.32 27.23
C PRO A 64 -14.44 1.63 25.93
N PRO A 65 -13.84 0.48 25.56
CA PRO A 65 -14.33 -0.31 24.43
C PRO A 65 -15.76 -0.81 24.71
N ALA A 66 -16.61 -0.80 23.68
CA ALA A 66 -18.02 -1.18 23.77
C ALA A 66 -18.57 -1.62 22.40
N PRO A 67 -19.66 -2.42 22.35
CA PRO A 67 -20.24 -2.86 21.07
C PRO A 67 -20.68 -1.74 20.13
N LYS A 68 -21.03 -0.57 20.70
CA LYS A 68 -21.40 0.65 19.96
C LYS A 68 -20.90 1.84 20.76
N ARG A 69 -20.37 2.87 20.06
CA ARG A 69 -19.83 4.11 20.66
C ARG A 69 -18.71 3.88 21.69
N GLY A 70 -17.93 2.81 21.57
CA GLY A 70 -16.75 2.57 22.40
C GLY A 70 -15.48 3.22 21.86
N GLY A 71 -14.44 3.30 22.68
CA GLY A 71 -13.09 3.65 22.24
C GLY A 71 -12.46 2.58 21.36
N PHE A 72 -11.47 2.97 20.56
CA PHE A 72 -10.67 2.02 19.78
C PHE A 72 -9.76 1.22 20.72
N GLU A 73 -9.82 -0.10 20.61
CA GLU A 73 -8.90 -1.03 21.29
C GLU A 73 -8.29 -1.96 20.24
N SER A 74 -6.98 -2.16 20.29
CA SER A 74 -6.31 -3.11 19.41
C SER A 74 -6.70 -4.54 19.78
N TYR A 75 -6.96 -5.38 18.76
CA TYR A 75 -7.07 -6.81 18.97
C TYR A 75 -5.79 -7.36 19.63
N GLN A 76 -5.96 -8.16 20.69
CA GLN A 76 -4.84 -8.71 21.48
C GLN A 76 -4.20 -9.91 20.78
N GLU A 77 -3.64 -9.68 19.59
CA GLU A 77 -2.91 -10.68 18.84
C GLU A 77 -1.66 -11.13 19.60
N ARG A 78 -1.46 -12.44 19.72
CA ARG A 78 -0.23 -12.99 20.29
C ARG A 78 0.90 -12.85 19.28
N VAL A 79 1.90 -12.05 19.64
CA VAL A 79 3.15 -11.92 18.89
C VAL A 79 4.26 -12.67 19.61
N ASP A 80 4.93 -13.58 18.91
CA ASP A 80 6.10 -14.32 19.41
C ASP A 80 7.17 -14.35 18.32
N GLY A 81 8.39 -13.95 18.66
CA GLY A 81 9.50 -13.85 17.70
C GLY A 81 10.61 -12.87 18.11
N ASN A 82 11.71 -12.92 17.37
CA ASN A 82 12.87 -12.04 17.57
C ASN A 82 12.74 -10.75 16.75
N LYS A 83 13.41 -9.68 17.19
CA LYS A 83 13.54 -8.43 16.41
C LYS A 83 14.50 -8.64 15.25
N ILE A 84 13.98 -8.94 14.07
CA ILE A 84 14.76 -9.23 12.85
C ILE A 84 14.37 -8.32 11.68
N ARG A 85 15.27 -8.21 10.70
CA ARG A 85 14.97 -7.65 9.37
C ARG A 85 15.03 -8.78 8.35
N GLU A 86 14.03 -9.64 8.37
CA GLU A 86 13.94 -10.82 7.52
C GLU A 86 12.55 -10.91 6.90
N ARG A 87 12.46 -11.48 5.69
CA ARG A 87 11.17 -11.81 5.08
C ARG A 87 10.79 -13.22 5.50
N SER A 88 9.54 -13.43 5.92
CA SER A 88 9.05 -14.79 6.18
C SER A 88 9.26 -15.67 4.94
N PRO A 89 9.83 -16.88 5.07
CA PRO A 89 9.99 -17.82 3.95
C PRO A 89 8.68 -18.14 3.22
N SER A 90 7.53 -18.05 3.91
CA SER A 90 6.21 -18.25 3.29
C SER A 90 5.85 -17.24 2.20
N PHE A 91 6.60 -16.14 2.08
CA PHE A 91 6.44 -15.14 1.01
C PHE A 91 7.31 -15.45 -0.22
N GLY A 92 8.09 -16.54 -0.20
CA GLY A 92 9.07 -16.91 -1.23
C GLY A 92 8.51 -17.56 -2.49
N GLU A 93 7.21 -17.40 -2.76
CA GLU A 93 6.53 -17.86 -3.97
C GLU A 93 6.09 -16.65 -4.78
N TYR A 94 6.45 -16.59 -6.06
CA TYR A 94 6.30 -15.39 -6.89
C TYR A 94 5.57 -15.62 -8.22
N TYR A 95 5.31 -16.88 -8.61
CA TYR A 95 4.92 -17.25 -9.98
C TYR A 95 3.54 -17.91 -10.06
N ALA A 96 3.07 -18.58 -9.01
CA ALA A 96 1.79 -19.27 -9.02
C ALA A 96 0.62 -18.29 -9.14
N HIS A 97 0.64 -17.16 -8.43
CA HIS A 97 -0.41 -16.15 -8.51
C HIS A 97 -0.47 -15.45 -9.90
N PRO A 98 0.66 -15.00 -10.49
CA PRO A 98 0.66 -14.54 -11.89
C PRO A 98 0.16 -15.59 -12.88
N ARG A 99 0.52 -16.86 -12.71
CA ARG A 99 0.06 -17.95 -13.57
C ARG A 99 -1.45 -18.15 -13.45
N LEU A 100 -1.99 -18.13 -12.24
CA LEU A 100 -3.43 -18.20 -12.00
C LEU A 100 -4.16 -17.03 -12.69
N PHE A 101 -3.63 -15.81 -12.58
CA PHE A 101 -4.17 -14.65 -13.27
C PHE A 101 -4.19 -14.87 -14.79
N TRP A 102 -3.05 -15.26 -15.38
CA TRP A 102 -2.90 -15.53 -16.81
C TRP A 102 -3.90 -16.56 -17.35
N LEU A 103 -4.03 -17.70 -16.66
CA LEU A 103 -4.92 -18.79 -17.07
C LEU A 103 -6.41 -18.45 -16.90
N SER A 104 -6.73 -17.40 -16.14
CA SER A 104 -8.10 -16.92 -15.96
C SER A 104 -8.56 -15.94 -17.05
N GLN A 105 -7.66 -15.55 -17.95
CA GLN A 105 -7.97 -14.60 -19.02
C GLN A 105 -8.56 -15.32 -20.24
N THR A 106 -9.44 -14.63 -20.96
CA THR A 106 -9.86 -15.09 -22.30
C THR A 106 -8.69 -15.04 -23.28
N PRO A 107 -8.74 -15.78 -24.41
CA PRO A 107 -7.65 -15.76 -25.40
C PRO A 107 -7.31 -14.36 -25.93
N ILE A 108 -8.32 -13.49 -26.09
CA ILE A 108 -8.10 -12.11 -26.55
C ILE A 108 -7.42 -11.25 -25.47
N GLU A 109 -7.77 -11.44 -24.20
CA GLU A 109 -7.10 -10.76 -23.07
C GLU A 109 -5.66 -11.26 -22.89
N GLN A 110 -5.41 -12.56 -23.10
CA GLN A 110 -4.06 -13.12 -23.14
C GLN A 110 -3.21 -12.47 -24.24
N GLN A 111 -3.77 -12.30 -25.43
CA GLN A 111 -3.10 -11.58 -26.51
C GLN A 111 -2.82 -10.12 -26.14
N HIS A 112 -3.80 -9.41 -25.55
CA HIS A 112 -3.59 -8.04 -25.08
C HIS A 112 -2.47 -7.92 -24.04
N ILE A 113 -2.34 -8.90 -23.13
CA ILE A 113 -1.24 -8.94 -22.16
C ILE A 113 0.10 -9.13 -22.86
N ILE A 114 0.20 -10.07 -23.82
CA ILE A 114 1.41 -10.26 -24.64
C ILE A 114 1.78 -8.97 -25.35
N ASP A 115 0.81 -8.32 -26.00
CA ASP A 115 1.02 -7.09 -26.76
C ASP A 115 1.45 -5.94 -25.85
N ALA A 116 0.86 -5.82 -24.65
CA ALA A 116 1.23 -4.79 -23.67
C ALA A 116 2.66 -4.97 -23.15
N PHE A 117 3.07 -6.20 -22.77
CA PHE A 117 4.45 -6.49 -22.39
C PHE A 117 5.41 -6.17 -23.54
N SER A 118 5.06 -6.58 -24.76
CA SER A 118 5.87 -6.33 -25.96
C SER A 118 6.04 -4.84 -26.22
N PHE A 119 4.96 -4.06 -26.10
CA PHE A 119 4.98 -2.62 -26.30
C PHE A 119 5.84 -1.89 -25.27
N GLU A 120 5.69 -2.19 -23.98
CA GLU A 120 6.49 -1.54 -22.93
C GLU A 120 7.96 -1.96 -23.00
N LEU A 121 8.24 -3.25 -23.22
CA LEU A 121 9.62 -3.72 -23.38
C LEU A 121 10.26 -3.20 -24.68
N GLY A 122 9.49 -2.97 -25.73
CA GLY A 122 9.95 -2.35 -26.96
C GLY A 122 10.54 -0.94 -26.75
N LYS A 123 10.12 -0.24 -25.68
CA LYS A 123 10.67 1.07 -25.29
C LYS A 123 11.95 0.97 -24.45
N VAL A 124 12.34 -0.24 -24.04
CA VAL A 124 13.54 -0.46 -23.21
C VAL A 124 14.78 -0.57 -24.09
N ALA A 125 15.58 0.49 -24.10
CA ALA A 125 16.78 0.59 -24.94
C ALA A 125 17.78 -0.55 -24.72
N ARG A 126 18.00 -0.97 -23.47
CA ARG A 126 19.00 -1.99 -23.12
C ARG A 126 18.43 -3.40 -23.31
N ALA A 127 18.93 -4.11 -24.32
CA ALA A 127 18.43 -5.45 -24.71
C ALA A 127 18.45 -6.46 -23.56
N TYR A 128 19.54 -6.55 -22.80
CA TYR A 128 19.66 -7.47 -21.66
C TYR A 128 18.58 -7.29 -20.58
N ILE A 129 17.95 -6.10 -20.49
CA ILE A 129 16.83 -5.89 -19.57
C ILE A 129 15.58 -6.59 -20.09
N ARG A 130 15.30 -6.49 -21.40
CA ARG A 130 14.19 -7.19 -22.05
C ARG A 130 14.33 -8.70 -21.90
N GLU A 131 15.52 -9.22 -22.16
CA GLU A 131 15.86 -10.64 -22.01
C GLU A 131 15.57 -11.13 -20.58
N ARG A 132 16.02 -10.39 -19.55
CA ARG A 132 15.78 -10.74 -18.14
C ARG A 132 14.30 -10.68 -17.73
N VAL A 133 13.52 -9.75 -18.29
CA VAL A 133 12.08 -9.71 -18.00
C VAL A 133 11.38 -10.90 -18.63
N VAL A 134 11.69 -11.22 -19.89
CA VAL A 134 11.12 -12.39 -20.57
C VAL A 134 11.52 -13.70 -19.88
N ASP A 135 12.75 -13.80 -19.35
CA ASP A 135 13.18 -14.89 -18.49
C ASP A 135 12.29 -15.05 -17.25
N GLN A 136 11.91 -13.97 -16.57
CA GLN A 136 10.92 -14.02 -15.48
C GLN A 136 9.53 -14.45 -15.95
N LEU A 137 9.10 -14.05 -17.15
CA LEU A 137 7.83 -14.50 -17.72
C LEU A 137 7.83 -16.01 -18.02
N ALA A 138 9.00 -16.59 -18.35
CA ALA A 138 9.13 -18.02 -18.63
C ALA A 138 8.87 -18.89 -17.39
N HIS A 139 9.09 -18.34 -16.18
CA HIS A 139 8.72 -18.98 -14.91
C HIS A 139 7.20 -18.95 -14.65
N ILE A 140 6.45 -18.10 -15.34
CA ILE A 140 5.00 -17.93 -15.16
C ILE A 140 4.23 -18.85 -16.11
N ASP A 141 4.48 -18.74 -17.41
CA ASP A 141 3.78 -19.53 -18.42
C ASP A 141 4.57 -19.75 -19.72
N VAL A 142 4.45 -20.96 -20.25
CA VAL A 142 5.16 -21.44 -21.44
C VAL A 142 4.66 -20.85 -22.75
N THR A 143 3.50 -20.18 -22.77
CA THR A 143 2.97 -19.48 -23.96
C THR A 143 3.17 -17.97 -23.89
N LEU A 144 3.14 -17.41 -22.69
CA LEU A 144 3.36 -15.97 -22.45
C LEU A 144 4.76 -15.52 -22.87
N ALA A 145 5.81 -16.16 -22.36
CA ALA A 145 7.18 -15.71 -22.63
C ALA A 145 7.58 -15.82 -24.11
N PRO A 146 7.29 -16.92 -24.84
CA PRO A 146 7.55 -16.98 -26.26
C PRO A 146 6.78 -15.94 -27.09
N GLY A 147 5.52 -15.65 -26.72
CA GLY A 147 4.72 -14.62 -27.40
C GLY A 147 5.36 -13.24 -27.31
N VAL A 148 5.86 -12.87 -26.13
CA VAL A 148 6.58 -11.60 -25.92
C VAL A 148 7.95 -11.61 -26.58
N ALA A 149 8.72 -12.69 -26.47
CA ALA A 149 10.06 -12.81 -27.07
C ALA A 149 10.02 -12.66 -28.60
N HIS A 150 9.04 -13.31 -29.23
CA HIS A 150 8.79 -13.24 -30.68
C HIS A 150 8.59 -11.79 -31.14
N ASN A 151 7.73 -11.03 -30.45
CA ASN A 151 7.45 -9.64 -30.78
C ASN A 151 8.66 -8.71 -30.58
N LEU A 152 9.58 -9.06 -29.68
CA LEU A 152 10.81 -8.32 -29.41
C LEU A 152 11.98 -8.73 -30.30
N GLY A 153 11.82 -9.74 -31.15
CA GLY A 153 12.80 -10.17 -32.14
C GLY A 153 13.97 -10.99 -31.59
N PHE A 154 13.79 -11.72 -30.49
CA PHE A 154 14.80 -12.65 -29.98
C PHE A 154 14.21 -14.00 -29.56
N ALA A 155 15.05 -15.03 -29.57
CA ALA A 155 14.68 -16.38 -29.15
C ALA A 155 15.03 -16.61 -27.68
N LEU A 156 14.22 -17.41 -26.98
CA LEU A 156 14.53 -17.88 -25.64
C LEU A 156 15.66 -18.93 -25.69
N ALA A 157 16.56 -18.90 -24.71
CA ALA A 157 17.55 -19.97 -24.54
C ALA A 157 16.85 -21.30 -24.19
N HIS A 158 17.36 -22.41 -24.72
CA HIS A 158 16.71 -23.73 -24.72
C HIS A 158 16.55 -24.43 -23.34
N GLU A 159 16.93 -23.80 -22.23
CA GLU A 159 16.90 -24.43 -20.90
C GLU A 159 15.89 -23.76 -19.97
N HIS A 160 14.60 -24.00 -20.16
CA HIS A 160 13.59 -23.82 -19.10
C HIS A 160 12.48 -24.85 -19.32
N THR A 161 12.80 -26.13 -19.13
CA THR A 161 11.80 -27.16 -18.81
C THR A 161 11.71 -27.30 -17.28
N PRO A 162 10.50 -27.48 -16.73
CA PRO A 162 10.25 -27.51 -15.28
C PRO A 162 10.99 -28.63 -14.54
#